data_AF-A0A4V1D8M1-F1
#
_entry.id   AF-A0A4V1D8M1-F1
#
_cell.length_a   1.000
_cell.length_b   1.000
_cell.length_c   1.000
_cell.angle_alpha   90.00
_cell.angle_beta   90.00
_cell.angle_gamma   90.00
#
_symmetry.space_group_name_H-M   'P 1'
#
loop_
_entity.id
_entity.type
_entity.pdbx_description
1 polymer ?
#
loop_
_entity_poly.entity_id
_entity_poly.type
_entity_poly.pdbx_seq_one_letter_code
_entity_poly.pdbx_strand_id
1 'polypeptide(L)'
;MTDRADINSVLSEIRSMRSQMMQSQRITQEQTQRLDKVADPRQPVGAPSFNDMFSQAVNNVNALQKDSNQLATAYEQGDPSVDITRVMIAAQKSSVSFEALTQVRNRVVRAYEDIMNMPV
;
A
#
# COMPACT_ATOMS: atom_id res chain seq x y z
N MET A 1 -20.84 63.86 -36.53
CA MET A 1 -20.36 64.29 -35.19
C MET A 1 -20.37 63.09 -34.24
N THR A 2 -19.69 61.98 -34.59
CA THR A 2 -19.96 60.69 -33.91
C THR A 2 -18.71 59.88 -33.55
N ASP A 3 -17.51 60.40 -33.79
CA ASP A 3 -16.26 59.61 -33.70
C ASP A 3 -15.47 59.82 -32.38
N ARG A 4 -16.04 60.57 -31.42
CA ARG A 4 -15.39 60.87 -30.12
C ARG A 4 -16.03 60.15 -28.93
N ALA A 5 -17.20 59.53 -29.13
CA ALA A 5 -17.90 58.80 -28.07
C ALA A 5 -17.33 57.39 -27.86
N ASP A 6 -16.82 56.75 -28.93
CA ASP A 6 -16.32 55.37 -28.89
C ASP A 6 -14.95 55.22 -28.20
N ILE A 7 -14.12 56.26 -28.18
CA ILE A 7 -12.80 56.19 -27.51
C ILE A 7 -12.99 56.07 -25.98
N ASN A 8 -14.02 56.72 -25.44
CA ASN A 8 -14.31 56.67 -24.00
C ASN A 8 -14.98 55.35 -23.58
N SER A 9 -15.74 54.70 -24.45
CA SER A 9 -16.35 53.39 -24.18
C SER A 9 -15.30 52.27 -24.21
N VAL A 10 -14.37 52.29 -25.17
CA VAL A 10 -13.24 51.33 -25.24
C VAL A 10 -12.32 51.44 -24.03
N LEU A 11 -12.07 52.66 -23.54
CA LEU A 11 -11.31 52.88 -22.29
C LEU A 11 -12.05 52.41 -21.03
N SER A 12 -13.38 52.32 -21.07
CA SER A 12 -14.17 51.72 -19.97
C SER A 12 -14.17 50.19 -20.05
N GLU A 13 -14.16 49.62 -21.26
CA GLU A 13 -14.13 48.19 -21.53
C GLU A 13 -12.76 47.56 -21.17
N ILE A 14 -11.66 48.27 -21.42
CA ILE A 14 -10.32 47.85 -20.98
C ILE A 14 -10.24 47.82 -19.44
N ARG A 15 -10.93 48.75 -18.75
CA ARG A 15 -10.96 48.77 -17.28
C ARG A 15 -11.76 47.59 -16.71
N SER A 16 -12.89 47.22 -17.31
CA SER A 16 -13.65 46.05 -16.89
C SER A 16 -12.92 44.74 -17.21
N MET A 17 -12.26 44.64 -18.36
CA MET A 17 -11.49 43.46 -18.74
C MET A 17 -10.28 43.24 -17.81
N ARG A 18 -9.58 44.32 -17.42
CA ARG A 18 -8.49 44.26 -16.44
C ARG A 18 -8.98 43.83 -15.04
N SER A 19 -10.18 44.24 -14.63
CA SER A 19 -10.75 43.76 -13.36
C SER A 19 -11.14 42.28 -13.41
N GLN A 20 -11.61 41.79 -14.56
CA GLN A 20 -12.00 40.40 -14.73
C GLN A 20 -10.78 39.47 -14.73
N MET A 21 -9.66 39.91 -15.31
CA MET A 21 -8.39 39.18 -15.27
C MET A 21 -7.75 39.11 -13.88
N MET A 22 -7.95 40.12 -13.02
CA MET A 22 -7.45 40.10 -11.63
C MET A 22 -8.26 39.16 -10.74
N GLN A 23 -9.54 38.92 -11.06
CA GLN A 23 -10.39 37.97 -10.34
C GLN A 23 -10.08 36.51 -10.74
N SER A 24 -9.78 36.25 -12.01
CA SER A 24 -9.39 34.91 -12.48
C SER A 24 -8.00 34.47 -11.99
N GLN A 25 -7.08 35.39 -11.69
CA GLN A 25 -5.78 35.04 -11.08
C GLN A 25 -5.89 34.55 -9.62
N ARG A 26 -6.90 34.99 -8.86
CA ARG A 26 -7.09 34.52 -7.46
C ARG A 26 -7.63 33.10 -7.40
N ILE A 27 -8.51 32.72 -8.32
CA ILE A 27 -9.15 31.40 -8.37
C ILE A 27 -8.12 30.32 -8.77
N THR A 28 -7.17 30.65 -9.65
CA THR A 28 -6.09 29.71 -10.03
C THR A 28 -5.13 29.44 -8.87
N GLN A 29 -4.80 30.43 -8.04
CA GLN A 29 -3.87 30.24 -6.91
C GLN A 29 -4.47 29.39 -5.77
N GLU A 30 -5.78 29.49 -5.51
CA GLU A 30 -6.45 28.67 -4.49
C GLU A 30 -6.64 27.20 -4.94
N GLN A 31 -6.76 26.95 -6.24
CA GLN A 31 -6.83 25.58 -6.77
C GLN A 31 -5.46 24.88 -6.79
N THR A 32 -4.36 25.57 -7.12
CA THR A 32 -3.03 24.94 -7.15
C THR A 32 -2.56 24.49 -5.76
N GLN A 33 -2.90 25.20 -4.67
CA GLN A 33 -2.55 24.77 -3.30
C GLN A 33 -3.28 23.51 -2.82
N ARG A 34 -4.37 23.09 -3.47
CA ARG A 34 -5.09 21.86 -3.11
C ARG A 34 -4.57 20.62 -3.82
N LEU A 35 -3.85 20.77 -4.93
CA LEU A 35 -3.23 19.64 -5.64
C LEU A 35 -1.85 19.26 -5.08
N ASP A 36 -1.11 20.18 -4.45
CA ASP A 36 0.19 19.88 -3.80
C ASP A 36 0.09 19.13 -2.46
N LYS A 37 -1.13 18.88 -1.96
CA LYS A 37 -1.35 18.06 -0.76
C LYS A 37 -1.62 16.59 -1.05
N VAL A 38 -1.53 16.16 -2.30
CA VAL A 38 -1.66 14.74 -2.66
C VAL A 38 -0.26 14.15 -2.84
N ALA A 39 0.08 13.28 -1.89
CA ALA A 39 1.15 12.29 -1.92
C ALA A 39 2.59 12.81 -1.76
N ASP A 40 3.01 12.99 -0.51
CA ASP A 40 4.37 12.63 -0.12
C ASP A 40 4.50 11.10 -0.25
N PRO A 41 5.34 10.55 -1.16
CA PRO A 41 5.54 9.10 -1.29
C PRO A 41 6.21 8.47 -0.06
N ARG A 42 6.62 9.28 0.92
CA ARG A 42 7.37 8.85 2.11
C ARG A 42 6.50 8.58 3.33
N GLN A 43 5.19 8.75 3.24
CA GLN A 43 4.29 8.44 4.35
C GLN A 43 3.71 7.03 4.17
N PRO A 44 4.16 6.02 4.94
CA PRO A 44 3.57 4.69 4.88
C PRO A 44 2.16 4.78 5.43
N VAL A 45 1.19 4.75 4.53
CA VAL A 45 -0.23 4.78 4.85
C VAL A 45 -0.63 3.41 5.41
N GLY A 46 -0.73 3.29 6.74
CA GLY A 46 -1.54 2.31 7.47
C GLY A 46 -1.31 0.80 7.27
N ALA A 47 -0.41 0.37 6.38
CA ALA A 47 -0.07 -1.03 6.21
C ALA A 47 0.86 -1.51 7.35
N PRO A 48 0.66 -2.72 7.91
CA PRO A 48 1.63 -3.31 8.82
C PRO A 48 3.01 -3.30 8.19
N SER A 49 4.06 -3.07 8.99
CA SER A 49 5.41 -3.11 8.43
C SER A 49 5.68 -4.49 7.85
N PHE A 50 6.50 -4.56 6.79
CA PHE A 50 6.89 -5.84 6.21
C PHE A 50 7.45 -6.80 7.27
N ASN A 51 8.22 -6.28 8.22
CA ASN A 51 8.77 -7.05 9.32
C ASN A 51 7.68 -7.65 10.23
N ASP A 52 6.61 -6.91 10.50
CA ASP A 52 5.47 -7.41 11.26
C ASP A 52 4.75 -8.52 10.48
N MET A 53 4.51 -8.32 9.18
CA MET A 53 3.87 -9.34 8.33
C MET A 53 4.71 -10.61 8.23
N PHE A 54 6.04 -10.46 8.07
CA PHE A 54 6.95 -11.59 8.01
C PHE A 54 7.02 -12.35 9.34
N SER A 55 7.11 -11.62 10.46
CA SER A 55 7.09 -12.22 11.80
C SER A 55 5.78 -12.96 12.07
N GLN A 56 4.64 -12.38 11.68
CA GLN A 56 3.34 -13.04 11.75
C GLN A 56 3.29 -14.30 10.89
N ALA A 57 3.82 -14.27 9.67
CA ALA A 57 3.86 -15.44 8.79
C ALA A 57 4.71 -16.58 9.39
N VAL A 58 5.89 -16.28 9.94
CA VAL A 58 6.74 -17.25 10.64
C VAL A 58 6.01 -17.87 11.83
N ASN A 59 5.37 -17.03 12.65
CA ASN A 59 4.59 -17.49 13.80
C ASN A 59 3.41 -18.37 13.39
N ASN A 60 2.74 -18.04 12.29
CA ASN A 60 1.63 -18.82 11.75
C ASN A 60 2.10 -20.21 11.29
N VAL A 61 3.22 -20.31 10.56
CA VAL A 61 3.78 -21.61 10.15
C VAL A 61 4.16 -22.44 11.37
N ASN A 62 4.77 -21.84 12.40
CA ASN A 62 5.07 -22.52 13.65
C ASN A 62 3.81 -23.04 14.36
N ALA A 63 2.74 -22.24 14.37
CA ALA A 63 1.45 -22.66 14.94
C ALA A 63 0.86 -23.86 14.17
N LEU A 64 0.86 -23.82 12.84
CA LEU A 64 0.39 -24.92 12.00
C LEU A 64 1.21 -26.20 12.21
N GLN A 65 2.53 -26.08 12.35
CA GLN A 65 3.40 -27.22 12.64
C GLN A 65 3.08 -27.83 14.00
N LYS A 66 2.87 -27.00 15.03
CA LYS A 66 2.50 -27.47 16.37
C LYS A 66 1.12 -28.14 16.38
N ASP A 67 0.14 -27.55 15.72
CA ASP A 67 -1.20 -28.13 15.59
C ASP A 67 -1.16 -29.49 14.88
N SER A 68 -0.43 -29.59 13.76
CA SER A 68 -0.23 -30.86 13.07
C SER A 68 0.41 -31.92 13.96
N ASN A 69 1.43 -31.55 14.74
CA ASN A 69 2.10 -32.48 15.65
C ASN A 69 1.17 -32.90 16.80
N GLN A 70 0.40 -31.98 17.36
CA GLN A 70 -0.57 -32.28 18.42
C GLN A 70 -1.65 -33.23 17.93
N LEU A 71 -2.21 -32.99 16.74
CA LEU A 71 -3.20 -33.86 16.13
C LEU A 71 -2.62 -35.25 15.83
N ALA A 72 -1.38 -35.32 15.32
CA ALA A 72 -0.70 -36.60 15.10
C ALA A 72 -0.53 -37.39 16.40
N THR A 73 -0.03 -36.73 17.46
CA THR A 73 0.13 -37.35 18.78
C THR A 73 -1.22 -37.79 19.37
N ALA A 74 -2.26 -36.97 19.30
CA ALA A 74 -3.59 -37.33 19.80
C ALA A 74 -4.17 -38.55 19.04
N TYR A 75 -3.98 -38.61 17.73
CA TYR A 75 -4.37 -39.76 16.92
C TYR A 75 -3.58 -41.02 17.29
N GLU A 76 -2.26 -40.93 17.45
CA GLU A 76 -1.41 -42.05 17.90
C GLU A 76 -1.78 -42.56 19.30
N GLN A 77 -2.26 -41.66 20.18
CA GLN A 77 -2.77 -41.99 21.50
C GLN A 77 -4.18 -42.60 21.50
N GLY A 78 -4.83 -42.66 20.32
CA GLY A 78 -6.17 -43.23 20.17
C GLY A 78 -7.30 -42.30 20.60
N ASP A 79 -7.10 -40.98 20.58
CA ASP A 79 -8.16 -40.02 20.87
C ASP A 79 -9.31 -40.16 19.86
N PRO A 80 -10.52 -40.54 20.30
CA PRO A 80 -11.67 -40.74 19.41
C PRO A 80 -12.20 -39.46 18.78
N SER A 81 -11.75 -38.28 19.24
CA SER A 81 -12.14 -36.98 18.68
C SER A 81 -11.26 -36.54 17.50
N VAL A 82 -10.17 -37.26 17.22
CA VAL A 82 -9.21 -36.94 16.16
C VAL A 82 -9.24 -38.01 15.06
N ASP A 83 -9.65 -37.60 13.87
CA ASP A 83 -9.63 -38.43 12.66
C ASP A 83 -8.28 -38.29 11.93
N ILE A 84 -7.77 -39.39 11.36
CA ILE A 84 -6.56 -39.39 10.50
C ILE A 84 -6.64 -38.35 9.38
N THR A 85 -7.81 -38.13 8.82
CA THR A 85 -8.07 -37.13 7.77
C THR A 85 -7.73 -35.73 8.26
N ARG A 86 -8.04 -35.42 9.53
CA ARG A 86 -7.77 -34.12 10.14
C ARG A 86 -6.27 -33.92 10.37
N VAL A 87 -5.56 -34.97 10.80
CA VAL A 87 -4.09 -34.98 10.93
C VAL A 87 -3.45 -34.72 9.57
N MET A 88 -3.89 -35.41 8.52
CA MET A 88 -3.36 -35.26 7.17
C MET A 88 -3.57 -33.85 6.61
N ILE A 89 -4.77 -33.28 6.80
CA ILE A 89 -5.07 -31.91 6.38
C ILE A 89 -4.18 -30.91 7.13
N ALA A 90 -4.00 -31.08 8.44
CA ALA A 90 -3.14 -30.21 9.23
C ALA A 90 -1.68 -30.29 8.77
N ALA A 91 -1.18 -31.50 8.50
CA ALA A 91 0.17 -31.73 7.98
C ALA A 91 0.37 -31.07 6.60
N GLN A 92 -0.59 -31.22 5.69
CA GLN A 92 -0.55 -30.59 4.37
C GLN A 92 -0.58 -29.06 4.47
N LYS A 93 -1.42 -28.49 5.35
CA LYS A 93 -1.46 -27.05 5.62
C LYS A 93 -0.11 -26.54 6.11
N SER A 94 0.53 -27.25 7.04
CA SER A 94 1.87 -26.89 7.53
C SER A 94 2.90 -26.90 6.39
N SER A 95 2.93 -27.97 5.59
CA SER A 95 3.88 -28.12 4.47
C SER A 95 3.77 -26.99 3.44
N VAL A 96 2.56 -26.73 2.93
CA VAL A 96 2.32 -25.69 1.93
C VAL A 96 2.65 -24.30 2.49
N SER A 97 2.31 -24.04 3.76
CA SER A 97 2.62 -22.75 4.39
C SER A 97 4.12 -22.55 4.60
N PHE A 98 4.85 -23.61 4.94
CA PHE A 98 6.31 -23.59 5.08
C PHE A 98 7.01 -23.36 3.73
N GLU A 99 6.55 -24.02 2.67
CA GLU A 99 7.05 -23.79 1.31
C GLU A 99 6.85 -22.33 0.89
N ALA A 100 5.65 -21.80 1.10
CA ALA A 100 5.34 -20.39 0.82
C ALA A 100 6.27 -19.43 1.58
N LEU A 101 6.50 -19.69 2.87
CA LEU A 101 7.41 -18.89 3.70
C LEU A 101 8.86 -18.96 3.19
N THR A 102 9.30 -20.13 2.75
CA THR A 102 10.65 -20.32 2.18
C THR A 102 10.83 -19.48 0.92
N GLN A 103 9.82 -19.37 0.07
CA GLN A 103 9.86 -18.48 -1.11
C GLN A 103 10.00 -17.01 -0.71
N VAL A 104 9.24 -16.57 0.30
CA VAL A 104 9.34 -15.20 0.82
C VAL A 104 10.73 -14.94 1.39
N ARG A 105 11.25 -15.85 2.22
CA ARG A 105 12.61 -15.76 2.78
C ARG A 105 13.65 -15.60 1.67
N ASN A 106 13.60 -16.45 0.64
CA ASN A 106 14.54 -16.40 -0.47
C ASN A 106 14.44 -15.08 -1.23
N ARG A 107 13.22 -14.54 -1.41
CA ARG A 107 13.03 -13.25 -2.08
C ARG A 107 13.59 -12.08 -1.27
N VAL A 108 13.45 -12.10 0.06
CA VAL A 108 14.01 -11.08 0.96
C VAL A 108 15.54 -11.11 0.94
N VAL A 109 16.13 -12.30 1.02
CA VAL A 109 17.60 -12.46 0.97
C VAL A 109 18.13 -11.92 -0.36
N ARG A 110 17.51 -12.27 -1.48
CA ARG A 110 17.89 -11.72 -2.79
C ARG A 110 17.74 -10.21 -2.87
N ALA A 111 16.65 -9.65 -2.35
CA ALA A 111 16.45 -8.19 -2.35
C ALA A 111 17.53 -7.47 -1.52
N TYR A 112 17.99 -8.08 -0.43
CA TYR A 112 19.11 -7.56 0.36
C TYR A 112 20.44 -7.66 -0.43
N GLU A 113 20.70 -8.80 -1.06
CA GLU A 113 21.86 -9.00 -1.94
C GLU A 113 21.86 -8.01 -3.12
N ASP A 114 20.71 -7.75 -3.75
CA ASP A 114 20.55 -6.82 -4.86
C ASP A 114 20.90 -5.37 -4.45
N ILE A 115 20.49 -4.94 -3.24
CA ILE A 115 20.85 -3.62 -2.71
C ILE A 115 22.35 -3.54 -2.43
N MET A 116 22.94 -4.60 -1.89
CA MET A 116 24.36 -4.64 -1.55
C MET A 116 25.26 -4.62 -2.80
N ASN A 117 24.80 -5.22 -3.90
CA ASN A 117 25.51 -5.28 -5.17
C ASN A 117 25.19 -4.11 -6.11
N MET A 118 24.35 -3.16 -5.70
CA MET A 118 24.05 -1.98 -6.49
C MET A 118 25.28 -1.06 -6.50
N PRO A 119 25.86 -0.73 -7.67
CA PRO A 119 26.97 0.21 -7.72
C PRO A 119 26.51 1.58 -7.24
N VAL A 120 27.25 2.16 -6.28
CA VAL A 120 27.09 3.55 -5.83
C VAL A 120 27.51 4.55 -6.90
#